data_AF-A0A2H5YN76-F1
#
_entry.id   AF-A0A2H5YN76-F1
#
_cell.length_a   1.000
_cell.length_b   1.000
_cell.length_c   1.000
_cell.angle_alpha   90.00
_cell.angle_beta   90.00
_cell.angle_gamma   90.00
#
_symmetry.space_group_name_H-M   'P 1'
#
loop_
_entity.id
_entity.type
_entity.pdbx_description
1 polymer ?
#
loop_
_entity_poly.entity_id
_entity_poly.type
_entity_poly.pdbx_seq_one_letter_code
_entity_poly.pdbx_strand_id
1 'polypeptide(L)' 'MPFNLGVPELLIILAIVVLLFGATRLAGVGGALGRAIREFRRELREPTEPPEGEGRGQGQPPQPPAQGPGRDRPEFRH' A
#
# COMPACT_ATOMS: atom_id res chain seq x y z
N MET A 1 -24.71 -34.88 14.20
CA MET A 1 -24.20 -33.73 14.98
C MET A 1 -23.13 -33.02 14.16
N PRO A 2 -23.44 -32.05 13.29
CA PRO A 2 -22.37 -31.35 12.59
C PRO A 2 -22.22 -29.92 13.11
N PHE A 3 -21.02 -29.64 13.58
CA PHE A 3 -20.46 -28.30 13.62
C PHE A 3 -20.48 -27.76 12.18
N ASN A 4 -21.50 -26.97 11.86
CA ASN A 4 -21.48 -26.17 10.65
C ASN A 4 -20.38 -25.14 10.85
N LEU A 5 -19.20 -25.38 10.26
CA LEU A 5 -18.12 -24.41 10.16
C LEU A 5 -18.63 -23.23 9.32
N GLY A 6 -19.41 -22.37 9.96
CA GLY A 6 -19.94 -21.17 9.39
C GLY A 6 -18.94 -20.04 9.54
N VAL A 7 -19.29 -18.91 8.92
CA VAL A 7 -18.59 -17.65 9.12
C VAL A 7 -18.45 -17.28 10.61
N PRO A 8 -19.47 -17.48 11.49
CA PRO A 8 -19.35 -17.14 12.91
C PRO A 8 -18.27 -17.94 13.65
N GLU A 9 -18.22 -19.27 13.47
CA GLU A 9 -17.22 -20.14 14.09
C GLU A 9 -15.80 -19.78 13.63
N LEU A 10 -15.63 -19.48 12.34
CA LEU A 10 -14.33 -19.05 11.80
C LEU A 10 -13.87 -17.73 12.43
N LEU A 11 -14.79 -16.78 12.67
CA LEU A 11 -14.48 -15.53 13.34
C LEU A 11 -14.07 -15.74 14.80
N ILE A 12 -14.69 -16.68 15.51
CA ILE A 12 -14.30 -17.03 16.89
C ILE A 12 -12.89 -17.61 16.92
N ILE A 13 -12.57 -18.53 16.02
CA ILE A 13 -11.22 -19.11 15.91
C ILE A 13 -10.20 -18.01 15.57
N LEU A 14 -10.52 -17.14 14.62
CA LEU A 14 -9.68 -16.01 14.26
C LEU A 14 -9.45 -15.07 15.45
N ALA A 15 -10.49 -14.79 16.23
CA ALA A 15 -10.38 -13.97 17.43
C ALA A 15 -9.43 -14.59 18.46
N ILE A 16 -9.48 -15.90 18.68
CA ILE A 16 -8.56 -16.62 19.58
C ILE A 16 -7.12 -16.51 19.06
N VAL A 17 -6.89 -16.72 17.77
CA VAL A 17 -5.55 -16.57 17.15
C VAL A 17 -5.03 -15.15 17.34
N VAL A 18 -5.86 -14.13 17.10
CA VAL A 18 -5.49 -12.73 17.33
C VAL A 18 -5.17 -12.46 18.80
N LEU A 19 -5.87 -13.10 19.74
CA LEU A 19 -5.62 -12.94 21.18
C LEU A 19 -4.27 -13.54 21.61
N LEU A 20 -3.91 -14.70 21.04
CA LEU A 20 -2.65 -15.39 21.33
C LEU A 20 -1.43 -14.71 20.71
N PHE A 21 -1.53 -14.32 19.44
CA PHE A 21 -0.40 -13.75 18.69
C PHE A 21 -0.38 -12.21 18.73
N GLY A 22 -1.50 -11.57 19.04
CA GLY A 22 -1.70 -10.14 18.97
C GLY A 22 -2.01 -9.63 17.56
N ALA A 23 -2.86 -8.60 17.46
CA ALA A 23 -3.24 -7.99 16.18
C ALA A 23 -2.04 -7.43 15.40
N THR A 24 -1.03 -6.87 16.10
CA THR A 24 0.17 -6.30 15.48
C THR A 24 1.02 -7.33 14.75
N ARG A 25 1.21 -8.53 15.31
CA ARG A 25 1.98 -9.60 14.66
C ARG A 25 1.23 -10.14 13.44
N LEU A 26 -0.08 -10.38 13.58
CA LEU A 26 -0.92 -10.83 12.48
C LEU A 26 -0.97 -9.81 11.32
N ALA A 27 -1.10 -8.52 11.63
CA ALA A 27 -1.09 -7.46 10.63
C ALA A 27 0.25 -7.34 9.91
N GLY A 28 1.37 -7.49 10.63
CA GLY A 28 2.71 -7.51 10.03
C GLY A 28 2.88 -8.65 9.01
N VAL A 29 2.50 -9.87 9.40
CA VAL A 29 2.56 -11.06 8.53
C VAL A 29 1.57 -10.94 7.36
N GLY A 30 0.34 -10.52 7.62
CA GLY A 30 -0.69 -10.31 6.60
C GLY A 30 -0.30 -9.24 5.58
N GLY A 31 0.34 -8.15 6.01
CA GLY A 31 0.84 -7.11 5.10
C GLY A 31 2.00 -7.59 4.22
N ALA A 32 2.88 -8.46 4.71
CA ALA A 32 3.93 -9.08 3.91
C ALA A 32 3.35 -10.06 2.88
N LEU A 33 2.45 -10.95 3.31
CA LEU A 33 1.75 -11.89 2.44
C LEU A 33 0.91 -11.18 1.38
N GLY A 34 0.18 -10.12 1.76
CA GLY A 34 -0.65 -9.35 0.83
C GLY A 34 0.16 -8.68 -0.28
N ARG A 35 1.33 -8.13 0.05
CA ARG A 35 2.27 -7.58 -0.94
C ARG A 35 2.79 -8.67 -1.88
N ALA A 36 3.20 -9.82 -1.34
CA ALA A 36 3.67 -10.95 -2.14
C ALA A 36 2.59 -11.47 -3.10
N ILE A 37 1.35 -11.61 -2.62
CA ILE A 37 0.20 -12.04 -3.45
C ILE A 37 -0.13 -10.99 -4.53
N ARG A 38 -0.01 -9.69 -4.21
CA ARG A 38 -0.26 -8.61 -5.17
C ARG A 38 0.74 -8.63 -6.31
N GLU A 39 2.03 -8.76 -5.99
CA GLU A 39 3.09 -8.86 -7.01
C GLU A 39 2.91 -10.13 -7.84
N PHE A 40 2.67 -11.28 -7.19
CA PHE A 40 2.39 -12.53 -7.89
C PHE A 40 1.19 -12.43 -8.85
N ARG A 41 0.10 -11.77 -8.44
CA ARG A 41 -1.04 -11.52 -9.33
C ARG A 41 -0.72 -10.57 -10.48
N ARG A 42 0.23 -9.66 -10.31
CA ARG A 42 0.67 -8.71 -11.33
C ARG A 42 1.50 -9.41 -12.39
N GLU A 43 2.51 -10.18 -12.02
CA GLU A 43 3.27 -11.00 -12.96
C GLU A 43 2.37 -11.99 -13.73
N LEU A 44 1.36 -12.56 -13.07
CA LEU A 44 0.42 -13.47 -13.74
C LEU A 44 -0.56 -12.75 -14.69
N ARG A 45 -0.71 -11.42 -14.59
CA ARG A 45 -1.62 -10.62 -15.42
C ARG A 45 -0.93 -9.87 -16.55
N GLU A 46 0.39 -9.73 -16.55
CA GLU A 46 1.13 -9.04 -17.62
C GLU A 46 1.73 -10.04 -18.64
N PRO A 47 1.00 -10.40 -19.73
CA PRO A 47 1.66 -10.81 -20.97
C PRO A 47 1.98 -9.66 -21.94
N THR A 48 1.35 -8.48 -21.86
CA THR A 48 1.56 -7.38 -22.83
C THR A 48 0.95 -6.09 -22.29
N GLU A 49 1.69 -5.26 -21.55
CA GLU A 49 1.44 -3.82 -21.42
C GLU A 49 2.59 -3.15 -20.64
N PRO A 50 3.16 -2.02 -21.11
CA PRO A 50 4.19 -1.30 -20.37
C PRO A 50 3.58 -0.64 -19.12
N PRO A 51 4.32 -0.57 -17.99
CA PRO A 51 3.75 -0.18 -16.71
C PRO A 51 3.46 1.32 -16.66
N GLU A 52 2.19 1.71 -16.79
CA GLU A 52 1.72 3.05 -16.46
C GLU A 52 1.60 3.20 -14.93
N GLY A 53 2.66 3.73 -14.32
CA GLY A 53 2.59 4.66 -13.19
C GLY A 53 1.62 4.38 -12.03
N GLU A 54 1.79 3.30 -11.28
CA GLU A 54 1.19 3.19 -9.94
C GLU A 54 2.12 3.79 -8.86
N GLY A 55 2.15 5.12 -8.82
CA GLY A 55 2.80 5.92 -7.79
C GLY A 55 1.80 6.82 -7.06
N ARG A 56 0.71 6.26 -6.50
CA ARG A 56 -0.24 7.02 -5.66
C ARG A 56 -0.71 6.19 -4.48
N GLY A 57 0.15 6.10 -3.46
CA GLY A 57 -0.22 5.44 -2.21
C GLY A 57 0.93 5.33 -1.24
N GLN A 58 1.60 6.46 -0.95
CA GLN A 58 2.39 6.69 0.28
C GLN A 58 2.90 8.14 0.30
N GLY A 59 2.13 9.02 0.96
CA GLY A 59 2.66 10.09 1.83
C GLY A 59 3.75 11.05 1.33
N GLN A 60 3.81 11.43 0.06
CA GLN A 60 4.59 12.60 -0.35
C GLN A 60 3.63 13.75 -0.70
N PRO A 61 3.61 14.87 0.04
CA PRO A 61 3.02 16.10 -0.46
C PRO A 61 3.65 16.43 -1.81
N PRO A 62 2.89 16.93 -2.79
CA PRO A 62 3.44 17.43 -4.04
C PRO A 62 4.57 18.42 -3.73
N GLN A 63 5.76 18.14 -4.25
CA GLN A 63 6.89 19.07 -4.15
C GLN A 63 6.49 20.40 -4.82
N PRO A 64 6.73 21.56 -4.18
CA PRO A 64 6.41 22.85 -4.79
C PRO A 64 7.17 22.99 -6.13
N PRO A 65 6.48 23.32 -7.24
CA PRO A 65 7.14 23.61 -8.49
C PRO A 65 7.99 24.89 -8.38
N ALA A 66 9.22 24.77 -8.86
CA ALA A 66 10.07 25.83 -9.40
C ALA A 66 10.64 26.87 -8.43
N GLN A 67 11.84 26.56 -7.92
CA GLN A 67 12.89 27.58 -7.89
C GLN A 67 13.13 28.00 -9.35
N GLY A 68 12.58 29.15 -9.75
CA GLY A 68 12.83 29.74 -11.06
C GLY A 68 14.32 30.10 -11.20
N PRO A 69 14.95 29.80 -12.36
CA PRO A 69 16.29 30.30 -12.63
C PRO A 69 16.18 31.78 -13.04
N GLY A 70 16.98 32.61 -12.37
CA GLY A 70 17.16 34.03 -12.67
C GLY A 70 16.63 34.90 -11.52
N ARG A 71 17.41 35.32 -10.53
CA ARG A 71 18.73 35.96 -10.65
C ARG A 71 18.77 36.92 -11.85
N ASP A 72 18.76 38.20 -11.48
CA ASP A 72 19.35 39.30 -12.24
C ASP A 72 18.45 40.00 -13.26
N ARG A 73 17.47 40.76 -12.75
CA ARG A 73 17.16 42.05 -13.38
C ARG A 73 17.05 43.15 -12.31
N PRO A 74 18.16 43.81 -11.95
CA PRO A 74 18.05 45.04 -11.19
C PRO A 74 17.39 46.09 -12.09
N GLU A 75 16.15 46.42 -11.77
CA GLU A 75 15.44 47.59 -12.32
C GLU A 75 16.10 48.87 -11.81
N PHE A 76 17.22 49.26 -12.44
CA PHE A 76 17.74 50.61 -12.28
C PHE A 76 17.03 51.55 -13.27
N ARG A 77 15.96 52.13 -12.74
CA ARG A 77 15.52 53.51 -12.91
C ARG A 77 16.62 54.45 -13.46
N HIS A 78 16.41 55.04 -14.63
CA HIS A 78 16.32 56.49 -14.90
C HIS A 78 16.23 56.77 -16.40
#